data_AF-A0A9N9QVA5-F1
#
_entry.id   AF-A0A9N9QVA5-F1
#
_cell.length_a   1.000
_cell.length_b   1.000
_cell.length_c   1.000
_cell.angle_alpha   90.00
_cell.angle_beta   90.00
_cell.angle_gamma   90.00
#
_symmetry.space_group_name_H-M   'P 1'
#
loop_
_entity.id
_entity.type
_entity.pdbx_description
1 polymer ?
#
loop_
_entity_poly.entity_id
_entity_poly.type
_entity_poly.pdbx_seq_one_letter_code
_entity_poly.pdbx_strand_id
1 'polypeptide(L)'
;MQRNLELIMQVETVSLDTVMNVEKYLEPGEIISLMFLLNEPCEKTLEILIAYQRASKIEGNTSNILLNWAIETSKKESWKWLFVDALLTCQLNSVIKKMGIDIRGLKKHILLNQQDYIDPIKKHIYKICENINNNLYIKIKRILYENNDFLLDDHESCEIVFLKLMCKKIFTISSEDLKLEVNVNKLVNVLDQIQELRELSIEMKYLATVNINPSKALCDTPKTSCKQKESTEKNEDTKLHIDDFDETFTLLNQIWIEDINLKLKCD
;
A
#
# COMPACT_ATOMS: atom_id res chain seq x y z
N MET A 1 -20.18 0.95 18.31
CA MET A 1 -21.14 1.44 17.30
C MET A 1 -21.04 2.96 17.13
N GLN A 2 -21.23 3.76 18.19
CA GLN A 2 -21.18 5.24 18.12
C GLN A 2 -19.88 5.83 17.50
N ARG A 3 -18.70 5.32 17.89
CA ARG A 3 -17.41 5.78 17.32
C ARG A 3 -17.23 5.49 15.82
N ASN A 4 -17.87 4.45 15.28
CA ASN A 4 -17.80 4.16 13.84
C ASN A 4 -18.65 5.16 13.05
N LEU A 5 -19.78 5.59 13.60
CA LEU A 5 -20.63 6.63 12.98
C LEU A 5 -19.92 7.98 12.97
N GLU A 6 -19.21 8.33 14.03
CA GLU A 6 -18.39 9.56 14.09
C GLU A 6 -17.31 9.57 13.01
N LEU A 7 -16.58 8.47 12.82
CA LEU A 7 -15.57 8.36 11.75
C LEU A 7 -16.19 8.49 10.36
N ILE A 8 -17.32 7.82 10.11
CA ILE A 8 -18.02 7.92 8.82
C ILE A 8 -18.40 9.38 8.55
N MET A 9 -18.95 10.07 9.54
CA MET A 9 -19.29 11.49 9.39
C MET A 9 -18.05 12.36 9.12
N GLN A 10 -16.92 12.09 9.76
CA GLN A 10 -15.66 12.80 9.50
C GLN A 10 -15.20 12.62 8.05
N VAL A 11 -15.17 11.39 7.53
CA VAL A 11 -14.79 11.13 6.13
C VAL A 11 -15.79 11.74 5.16
N GLU A 12 -17.09 11.75 5.49
CA GLU A 12 -18.11 12.40 4.66
C GLU A 12 -17.97 13.92 4.57
N THR A 13 -17.28 14.57 5.51
CA THR A 13 -16.99 16.01 5.41
C THR A 13 -15.94 16.35 4.34
N VAL A 14 -15.19 15.36 3.84
CA VAL A 14 -14.18 15.58 2.80
C VAL A 14 -14.84 16.09 1.52
N SER A 15 -14.43 17.28 1.09
CA SER A 15 -14.93 17.99 -0.09
C SER A 15 -13.83 18.22 -1.13
N LEU A 16 -14.20 18.66 -2.33
CA LEU A 16 -13.20 19.08 -3.34
C LEU A 16 -12.29 20.21 -2.84
N ASP A 17 -12.83 21.14 -2.05
CA ASP A 17 -12.03 22.19 -1.40
C ASP A 17 -11.03 21.62 -0.41
N THR A 18 -11.40 20.53 0.26
CA THR A 18 -10.48 19.81 1.16
C THR A 18 -9.30 19.24 0.36
N VAL A 19 -9.56 18.57 -0.77
CA VAL A 19 -8.50 18.02 -1.64
C VAL A 19 -7.60 19.13 -2.19
N MET A 20 -8.18 20.22 -2.69
CA MET A 20 -7.43 21.37 -3.18
C MET A 20 -6.53 21.97 -2.09
N ASN A 21 -7.01 22.04 -0.86
CA ASN A 21 -6.21 22.53 0.26
C ASN A 21 -5.11 21.54 0.64
N VAL A 22 -5.41 20.25 0.67
CA VAL A 22 -4.40 19.19 0.91
C VAL A 22 -3.27 19.29 -0.11
N GLU A 23 -3.58 19.38 -1.40
CA GLU A 23 -2.60 19.44 -2.48
C GLU A 23 -1.59 20.58 -2.32
N LYS A 24 -2.02 21.73 -1.78
CA LYS A 24 -1.12 22.87 -1.51
C LYS A 24 -0.08 22.62 -0.41
N TYR A 25 -0.31 21.64 0.46
CA TYR A 25 0.59 21.29 1.56
C TYR A 25 1.52 20.13 1.24
N LEU A 26 1.34 19.48 0.09
CA LEU A 26 2.09 18.28 -0.25
C LEU A 26 3.32 18.62 -1.08
N GLU A 27 4.39 17.89 -0.81
CA GLU A 27 5.58 17.89 -1.66
C GLU A 27 5.32 17.12 -2.97
N PRO A 28 6.08 17.41 -4.04
CA PRO A 28 5.90 16.72 -5.31
C PRO A 28 6.00 15.20 -5.22
N GLY A 29 6.87 14.67 -4.34
CA GLY A 29 6.98 13.23 -4.09
C GLY A 29 5.68 12.65 -3.52
N GLU A 30 5.11 13.28 -2.50
CA GLU A 30 3.86 12.85 -1.86
C GLU A 30 2.69 12.85 -2.85
N ILE A 31 2.62 13.85 -3.73
CA ILE A 31 1.62 13.93 -4.80
C ILE A 31 1.79 12.78 -5.81
N ILE A 32 3.03 12.45 -6.20
CA ILE A 32 3.33 11.31 -7.07
C ILE A 32 2.85 10.01 -6.41
N SER A 33 3.18 9.79 -5.14
CA SER A 33 2.78 8.58 -4.40
C SER A 33 1.26 8.46 -4.25
N LEU A 34 0.56 9.57 -3.97
CA LEU A 34 -0.90 9.57 -3.92
C LEU A 34 -1.52 9.25 -5.29
N MET A 35 -1.10 9.92 -6.34
CA MET A 35 -1.62 9.67 -7.69
C MET A 35 -1.29 8.26 -8.18
N PHE A 36 -0.13 7.71 -7.80
CA PHE A 36 0.19 6.31 -8.02
C PHE A 36 -0.89 5.42 -7.42
N LEU A 37 -1.22 5.57 -6.14
CA LEU A 37 -2.24 4.76 -5.48
C LEU A 37 -3.66 4.99 -6.03
N LEU A 38 -4.03 6.25 -6.28
CA LEU A 38 -5.41 6.68 -6.51
C LEU A 38 -5.90 6.55 -7.95
N ASN A 39 -5.01 6.64 -8.93
CA ASN A 39 -5.40 6.80 -10.32
C ASN A 39 -5.25 5.51 -11.14
N GLU A 40 -6.21 5.30 -12.04
CA GLU A 40 -6.28 4.21 -13.01
C GLU A 40 -6.96 4.74 -14.29
N PRO A 41 -6.59 4.28 -15.50
CA PRO A 41 -5.64 3.21 -15.81
C PRO A 41 -4.16 3.63 -15.67
N CYS A 42 -3.25 2.66 -15.67
CA CYS A 42 -1.83 2.88 -15.40
C CYS A 42 -1.14 3.77 -16.46
N GLU A 43 -1.56 3.68 -17.72
CA GLU A 43 -1.02 4.46 -18.84
C GLU A 43 -1.33 5.95 -18.69
N LYS A 44 -2.60 6.30 -18.46
CA LYS A 44 -3.02 7.70 -18.22
C LYS A 44 -2.31 8.27 -16.99
N THR A 45 -2.19 7.47 -15.93
CA THR A 45 -1.51 7.86 -14.70
C THR A 45 -0.03 8.14 -14.94
N LEU A 46 0.64 7.27 -15.69
CA LEU A 46 2.05 7.44 -16.04
C LEU A 46 2.28 8.72 -16.85
N GLU A 47 1.45 9.02 -17.85
CA GLU A 47 1.56 10.25 -18.64
C GLU A 47 1.41 11.50 -17.78
N ILE A 48 0.39 11.54 -16.91
CA ILE A 48 0.14 12.64 -15.98
C ILE A 48 1.35 12.84 -15.05
N LEU A 49 1.89 11.76 -14.49
CA LEU A 49 2.99 11.82 -13.53
C LEU A 49 4.33 12.19 -14.16
N ILE A 50 4.62 11.73 -15.39
CA ILE A 50 5.81 12.16 -16.12
C ILE A 50 5.73 13.67 -16.43
N ALA A 51 4.57 14.14 -16.88
CA ALA A 51 4.37 15.57 -17.14
C ALA A 51 4.51 16.39 -15.85
N TYR A 52 3.91 15.91 -14.76
CA TYR A 52 4.01 16.53 -13.45
C TYR A 52 5.43 16.59 -12.92
N GLN A 53 6.17 15.48 -12.95
CA GLN A 53 7.55 15.41 -12.45
C GLN A 53 8.51 16.31 -13.24
N ARG A 54 8.27 16.50 -14.54
CA ARG A 54 9.04 17.44 -15.37
C ARG A 54 8.70 18.88 -15.02
N ALA A 55 7.41 19.17 -14.82
CA ALA A 55 6.92 20.48 -14.46
C ALA A 55 7.34 20.91 -13.04
N SER A 56 7.35 20.00 -12.07
CA SER A 56 7.71 20.32 -10.67
C SER A 56 9.17 20.72 -10.50
N LYS A 57 10.05 20.28 -11.41
CA LYS A 57 11.47 20.68 -11.45
C LYS A 57 11.67 22.12 -11.93
N ILE A 58 10.66 22.70 -12.57
CA ILE A 58 10.66 24.09 -13.05
C ILE A 58 9.85 24.88 -12.01
N GLU A 59 10.53 25.63 -11.14
CA GLU A 59 9.89 26.39 -10.06
C GLU A 59 8.66 27.17 -10.56
N GLY A 60 7.53 27.00 -9.87
CA GLY A 60 6.33 27.80 -10.08
C GLY A 60 5.10 27.08 -10.64
N ASN A 61 5.14 25.78 -10.94
CA ASN A 61 3.94 25.09 -11.43
C ASN A 61 3.07 24.55 -10.29
N THR A 62 1.90 25.17 -10.11
CA THR A 62 0.81 24.72 -9.24
C THR A 62 -0.13 23.83 -10.04
N SER A 63 0.33 22.62 -10.40
CA SER A 63 -0.58 21.69 -11.05
C SER A 63 -1.60 21.19 -10.02
N ASN A 64 -2.89 21.29 -10.33
CA ASN A 64 -3.99 20.80 -9.49
C ASN A 64 -4.35 19.35 -9.85
N ILE A 65 -3.36 18.46 -9.86
CA ILE A 65 -3.54 17.07 -10.32
C ILE A 65 -4.39 16.23 -9.37
N LEU A 66 -4.27 16.43 -8.05
CA LEU A 66 -5.14 15.74 -7.08
C LEU A 66 -6.57 16.26 -7.14
N LEU A 67 -6.75 17.58 -7.26
CA LEU A 67 -8.08 18.16 -7.46
C LEU A 67 -8.73 17.64 -8.75
N ASN A 68 -7.98 17.57 -9.86
CA ASN A 68 -8.50 17.02 -11.12
C ASN A 68 -8.93 15.56 -10.97
N TRP A 69 -8.11 14.74 -10.30
CA TRP A 69 -8.50 13.38 -9.94
C TRP A 69 -9.78 13.33 -9.11
N ALA A 70 -9.91 14.20 -8.10
CA ALA A 70 -11.10 14.24 -7.25
C ALA A 70 -12.36 14.65 -8.03
N ILE A 71 -12.25 15.60 -8.97
CA ILE A 71 -13.38 15.99 -9.84
C ILE A 71 -13.81 14.82 -10.74
N GLU A 72 -12.87 14.06 -11.29
CA GLU A 72 -13.18 12.90 -12.14
C GLU A 72 -13.83 11.77 -11.33
N THR A 73 -13.37 11.56 -10.09
CA THR A 73 -13.79 10.43 -9.25
C THR A 73 -14.94 10.73 -8.30
N SER A 74 -15.31 12.00 -8.08
CA SER A 74 -16.34 12.41 -7.11
C SER A 74 -17.73 11.83 -7.39
N LYS A 75 -17.94 11.27 -8.57
CA LYS A 75 -19.17 10.56 -8.96
C LYS A 75 -19.29 9.17 -8.31
N LYS A 76 -18.19 8.59 -7.81
CA LYS A 76 -18.17 7.29 -7.14
C LYS A 76 -18.39 7.48 -5.64
N GLU A 77 -19.35 6.81 -5.02
CA GLU A 77 -19.67 7.00 -3.59
C GLU A 77 -18.46 6.79 -2.66
N SER A 78 -17.52 5.91 -3.01
CA SER A 78 -16.35 5.58 -2.19
C SER A 78 -15.13 6.49 -2.38
N TRP A 79 -15.20 7.54 -3.21
CA TRP A 79 -14.02 8.34 -3.56
C TRP A 79 -13.32 8.98 -2.35
N LYS A 80 -14.10 9.39 -1.34
CA LYS A 80 -13.58 10.00 -0.10
C LYS A 80 -12.79 9.00 0.72
N TRP A 81 -13.33 7.78 0.83
CA TRP A 81 -12.66 6.67 1.52
C TRP A 81 -11.38 6.26 0.81
N LEU A 82 -11.43 6.19 -0.52
CA LEU A 82 -10.26 5.96 -1.36
C LEU A 82 -9.18 7.03 -1.14
N PHE A 83 -9.57 8.31 -1.12
CA PHE A 83 -8.65 9.42 -0.84
C PHE A 83 -7.99 9.31 0.55
N VAL A 84 -8.81 9.08 1.58
CA VAL A 84 -8.35 9.01 2.97
C VAL A 84 -7.49 7.76 3.22
N ASP A 85 -7.81 6.61 2.60
CA ASP A 85 -6.98 5.40 2.64
C ASP A 85 -5.62 5.64 1.97
N ALA A 86 -5.56 6.42 0.88
CA ALA A 86 -4.29 6.76 0.23
C ALA A 86 -3.43 7.67 1.10
N LEU A 87 -4.03 8.70 1.72
CA LEU A 87 -3.33 9.55 2.68
C LEU A 87 -2.76 8.74 3.84
N LEU A 88 -3.54 7.77 4.35
CA LEU A 88 -3.12 6.89 5.43
C LEU A 88 -1.98 5.97 4.98
N THR A 89 -2.07 5.42 3.77
CA THR A 89 -1.06 4.54 3.16
C THR A 89 0.27 5.29 2.98
N CYS A 90 0.24 6.54 2.50
CA CYS A 90 1.40 7.42 2.39
C CYS A 90 1.86 8.03 3.74
N GLN A 91 1.29 7.60 4.87
CA GLN A 91 1.64 8.07 6.21
C GLN A 91 1.50 9.59 6.42
N LEU A 92 0.62 10.25 5.66
CA LEU A 92 0.38 11.70 5.71
C LEU A 92 -0.48 12.09 6.92
N ASN A 93 -0.11 11.60 8.10
CA ASN A 93 -0.84 11.71 9.36
C ASN A 93 -1.07 13.17 9.77
N SER A 94 -0.13 14.07 9.46
CA SER A 94 -0.27 15.51 9.72
C SER A 94 -1.42 16.12 8.92
N VAL A 95 -1.57 15.71 7.66
CA VAL A 95 -2.64 16.12 6.75
C VAL A 95 -3.98 15.56 7.21
N ILE A 96 -4.04 14.27 7.54
CA ILE A 96 -5.25 13.60 8.05
C ILE A 96 -5.74 14.27 9.35
N LYS A 97 -4.82 14.61 10.27
CA LYS A 97 -5.15 15.35 11.50
C LYS A 97 -5.71 16.73 11.21
N LYS A 98 -5.16 17.46 10.23
CA LYS A 98 -5.66 18.79 9.83
C LYS A 98 -7.08 18.72 9.23
N MET A 99 -7.44 17.59 8.63
CA MET A 99 -8.80 17.33 8.15
C MET A 99 -9.78 16.98 9.30
N GLY A 100 -9.30 16.85 10.54
CA GLY A 100 -10.13 16.50 11.70
C GLY A 100 -10.52 15.02 11.78
N ILE A 101 -9.81 14.15 11.05
CA ILE A 101 -10.10 12.71 11.01
C ILE A 101 -9.31 11.97 12.10
N ASP A 102 -9.97 11.10 12.86
CA ASP A 102 -9.31 10.22 13.83
C ASP A 102 -8.56 9.08 13.13
N ILE A 103 -7.23 9.22 13.06
CA ILE A 103 -6.33 8.21 12.46
C ILE A 103 -6.49 6.83 13.13
N ARG A 104 -6.67 6.78 14.45
CA ARG A 104 -6.78 5.47 15.15
C ARG A 104 -8.11 4.80 14.80
N GLY A 105 -9.20 5.57 14.79
CA GLY A 105 -10.50 5.13 14.30
C GLY A 105 -10.43 4.64 12.85
N LEU A 106 -9.75 5.39 11.98
CA LEU A 106 -9.59 5.06 10.57
C LEU A 106 -8.84 3.73 10.36
N LYS A 107 -7.65 3.56 10.97
CA LYS A 107 -6.88 2.31 10.92
C LYS A 107 -7.72 1.12 11.38
N LYS A 108 -8.43 1.30 12.49
CA LYS A 108 -9.30 0.26 13.06
C LYS A 108 -10.48 -0.07 12.12
N HIS A 109 -11.08 0.93 11.49
CA HIS A 109 -12.19 0.73 10.57
C HIS A 109 -11.80 -0.08 9.33
N ILE A 110 -10.69 0.29 8.68
CA ILE A 110 -10.17 -0.41 7.50
C ILE A 110 -9.85 -1.87 7.85
N LEU A 111 -9.18 -2.10 8.99
CA LEU A 111 -8.85 -3.44 9.46
C LEU A 111 -10.09 -4.31 9.75
N LEU A 112 -11.06 -3.78 10.50
CA LEU A 112 -12.22 -4.56 10.94
C LEU A 112 -13.20 -4.88 9.82
N ASN A 113 -13.34 -3.99 8.85
CA ASN A 113 -14.30 -4.18 7.76
C ASN A 113 -13.70 -4.96 6.58
N GLN A 114 -12.40 -5.28 6.62
CA GLN A 114 -11.66 -5.87 5.49
C GLN A 114 -11.92 -5.10 4.18
N GLN A 115 -12.16 -3.81 4.29
CA GLN A 115 -12.43 -2.92 3.16
C GLN A 115 -11.12 -2.24 2.79
N ASP A 116 -10.40 -2.85 1.85
CA ASP A 116 -9.33 -2.18 1.14
C ASP A 116 -9.94 -1.35 0.01
N TYR A 117 -9.93 -0.02 0.18
CA TYR A 117 -10.41 0.89 -0.86
C TYR A 117 -9.40 1.01 -2.01
N ILE A 118 -8.11 0.83 -1.71
CA ILE A 118 -7.04 0.71 -2.69
C ILE A 118 -6.65 -0.76 -2.84
N ASP A 119 -6.36 -1.19 -4.07
CA ASP A 119 -5.88 -2.54 -4.36
C ASP A 119 -4.70 -2.95 -3.44
N PRO A 120 -4.79 -4.10 -2.73
CA PRO A 120 -3.76 -4.54 -1.78
C PRO A 120 -2.38 -4.71 -2.40
N ILE A 121 -2.30 -5.12 -3.67
CA ILE A 121 -1.03 -5.29 -4.38
C ILE A 121 -0.44 -3.93 -4.70
N LYS A 122 -1.27 -2.94 -5.06
CA LYS A 122 -0.84 -1.55 -5.26
C LYS A 122 -0.31 -0.94 -3.97
N LYS A 123 -0.97 -1.16 -2.83
CA LYS A 123 -0.45 -0.77 -1.49
C LYS A 123 0.89 -1.45 -1.21
N HIS A 124 1.02 -2.73 -1.55
CA HIS A 124 2.24 -3.50 -1.34
C HIS A 124 3.40 -3.04 -2.24
N ILE A 125 3.12 -2.64 -3.48
CA ILE A 125 4.11 -2.02 -4.36
C ILE A 125 4.56 -0.69 -3.79
N TYR A 126 3.64 0.12 -3.27
CA TYR A 126 4.01 1.35 -2.60
C TYR A 126 4.90 1.09 -1.37
N LYS A 127 4.58 0.07 -0.55
CA LYS A 127 5.47 -0.39 0.54
C LYS A 127 6.87 -0.76 0.01
N ILE A 128 6.96 -1.39 -1.16
CA ILE A 128 8.25 -1.66 -1.80
C ILE A 128 8.96 -0.35 -2.19
N CYS A 129 8.27 0.62 -2.77
CA CYS A 129 8.84 1.94 -3.11
C CYS A 129 9.49 2.61 -1.88
N GLU A 130 8.80 2.61 -0.74
CA GLU A 130 9.29 3.20 0.52
C GLU A 130 10.55 2.50 1.06
N ASN A 131 10.76 1.23 0.73
CA ASN A 131 11.94 0.46 1.18
C ASN A 131 13.10 0.51 0.17
N ILE A 132 12.93 1.12 -1.01
CA ILE A 132 13.97 1.22 -2.01
C ILE A 132 14.80 2.49 -1.76
N ASN A 133 16.02 2.30 -1.27
CA ASN A 133 17.05 3.34 -1.28
C ASN A 133 17.81 3.37 -2.63
N ASN A 134 18.67 4.38 -2.83
CA ASN A 134 19.44 4.55 -4.07
C ASN A 134 20.28 3.31 -4.45
N ASN A 135 20.86 2.60 -3.48
CA ASN A 135 21.66 1.40 -3.77
C ASN A 135 20.78 0.26 -4.28
N LEU A 136 19.61 0.06 -3.66
CA LEU A 136 18.63 -0.92 -4.11
C LEU A 136 18.06 -0.55 -5.48
N TYR A 137 17.80 0.73 -5.72
CA TYR A 137 17.34 1.24 -7.01
C TYR A 137 18.32 0.89 -8.14
N ILE A 138 19.62 1.11 -7.93
CA ILE A 138 20.66 0.76 -8.90
C ILE A 138 20.69 -0.76 -9.18
N LYS A 139 20.51 -1.60 -8.15
CA LYS A 139 20.42 -3.06 -8.31
C LYS A 139 19.20 -3.44 -9.14
N ILE A 140 18.03 -2.86 -8.82
CA ILE A 140 16.77 -3.09 -9.55
C ILE A 140 16.94 -2.71 -11.02
N LYS A 141 17.49 -1.53 -11.30
CA LYS A 141 17.76 -1.05 -12.68
C LYS A 141 18.63 -2.03 -13.46
N ARG A 142 19.70 -2.53 -12.84
CA ARG A 142 20.58 -3.52 -13.46
C ARG A 142 19.86 -4.82 -13.79
N ILE A 143 19.14 -5.39 -12.82
CA ILE A 143 18.40 -6.65 -12.98
C ILE A 143 17.31 -6.52 -14.04
N LEU A 144 16.60 -5.39 -14.07
CA LEU A 144 15.57 -5.12 -15.09
C LEU A 144 16.17 -5.00 -16.49
N TYR A 145 17.33 -4.35 -16.63
CA TYR A 145 18.04 -4.25 -17.89
C TYR A 145 18.52 -5.63 -18.38
N GLU A 146 19.20 -6.40 -17.51
CA GLU A 146 19.75 -7.71 -17.84
C GLU A 146 18.68 -8.75 -18.21
N ASN A 147 17.56 -8.76 -17.48
CA ASN A 147 16.54 -9.81 -17.63
C ASN A 147 15.38 -9.43 -18.58
N ASN A 148 15.13 -8.14 -18.81
CA ASN A 148 13.95 -7.69 -19.54
C ASN A 148 14.23 -6.62 -20.62
N ASP A 149 15.52 -6.30 -20.88
CA ASP A 149 15.93 -5.22 -21.80
C ASP A 149 15.23 -3.88 -21.48
N PHE A 150 15.02 -3.63 -20.19
CA PHE A 150 14.28 -2.48 -19.70
C PHE A 150 15.21 -1.40 -19.16
N LEU A 151 15.36 -0.31 -19.92
CA LEU A 151 16.18 0.82 -19.53
C LEU A 151 15.37 1.83 -18.71
N LEU A 152 15.82 2.09 -17.48
CA LEU A 152 15.27 3.11 -16.60
C LEU A 152 16.07 4.42 -16.69
N ASP A 153 15.39 5.55 -16.58
CA ASP A 153 16.04 6.85 -16.47
C ASP A 153 16.54 7.08 -15.02
N ASP A 154 17.64 7.83 -14.85
CA ASP A 154 18.30 8.02 -13.54
C ASP A 154 17.56 8.97 -12.58
N HIS A 155 16.47 9.60 -13.02
CA HIS A 155 15.78 10.65 -12.27
C HIS A 155 14.29 10.39 -12.08
N GLU A 156 13.87 9.13 -12.13
CA GLU A 156 12.48 8.72 -11.95
C GLU A 156 12.23 8.31 -10.51
N SER A 157 11.04 8.62 -9.99
CA SER A 157 10.63 8.07 -8.71
C SER A 157 10.33 6.57 -8.86
N CYS A 158 10.41 5.82 -7.76
CA CYS A 158 10.11 4.39 -7.78
C CYS A 158 8.69 4.13 -8.30
N GLU A 159 7.71 4.93 -7.89
CA GLU A 159 6.31 4.82 -8.34
C GLU A 159 6.18 4.95 -9.86
N ILE A 160 6.88 5.91 -10.46
CA ILE A 160 6.89 6.10 -11.92
C ILE A 160 7.51 4.88 -12.60
N VAL A 161 8.60 4.35 -12.05
CA VAL A 161 9.22 3.11 -12.55
C VAL A 161 8.24 1.95 -12.50
N PHE A 162 7.57 1.73 -11.37
CA PHE A 162 6.60 0.65 -11.22
C PHE A 162 5.40 0.84 -12.16
N LEU A 163 4.92 2.05 -12.40
CA LEU A 163 3.89 2.32 -13.42
C LEU A 163 4.37 1.97 -14.83
N LYS A 164 5.62 2.28 -15.18
CA LYS A 164 6.17 1.86 -16.49
C LYS A 164 6.23 0.34 -16.61
N LEU A 165 6.63 -0.36 -15.55
CA LEU A 165 6.63 -1.82 -15.51
C LEU A 165 5.21 -2.40 -15.70
N MET A 166 4.18 -1.76 -15.10
CA MET A 166 2.77 -2.11 -15.34
C MET A 166 2.36 -1.90 -16.79
N CYS A 167 2.65 -0.73 -17.36
CA CYS A 167 2.33 -0.41 -18.76
C CYS A 167 3.00 -1.38 -19.74
N LYS A 168 4.19 -1.88 -19.40
CA LYS A 168 4.92 -2.91 -20.17
C LYS A 168 4.45 -4.34 -19.91
N LYS A 169 3.44 -4.54 -19.06
CA LYS A 169 2.93 -5.85 -18.66
C LYS A 169 4.02 -6.75 -18.09
N ILE A 170 5.02 -6.16 -17.44
CA ILE A 170 6.00 -6.92 -16.64
C ILE A 170 5.27 -7.50 -15.43
N PHE A 171 4.34 -6.73 -14.85
CA PHE A 171 3.30 -7.25 -14.00
C PHE A 171 1.97 -6.58 -14.33
N THR A 172 0.87 -7.24 -14.01
CA THR A 172 -0.48 -6.72 -14.23
C THR A 172 -1.28 -6.77 -12.94
N ILE A 173 -2.02 -5.69 -12.70
CA ILE A 173 -3.05 -5.57 -11.67
C ILE A 173 -4.23 -4.97 -12.43
N SER A 174 -5.17 -5.81 -12.86
CA SER A 174 -6.38 -5.34 -13.53
C SER A 174 -7.61 -5.81 -12.77
N SER A 175 -8.51 -4.86 -12.53
CA SER A 175 -9.87 -5.09 -12.06
C SER A 175 -10.90 -4.95 -13.21
N GLU A 176 -10.46 -4.75 -14.45
CA GLU A 176 -11.39 -4.60 -15.57
C GLU A 176 -12.03 -5.96 -15.92
N ASP A 177 -13.34 -5.94 -16.19
CA ASP A 177 -14.13 -7.06 -16.73
C ASP A 177 -14.30 -8.32 -15.86
N LEU A 178 -14.63 -8.15 -14.57
CA LEU A 178 -15.08 -9.21 -13.64
C LEU A 178 -14.06 -10.33 -13.36
N LYS A 179 -12.87 -10.27 -13.97
CA LYS A 179 -11.75 -11.17 -13.70
C LYS A 179 -10.58 -10.36 -13.20
N LEU A 180 -10.30 -10.52 -11.90
CA LEU A 180 -9.10 -9.98 -11.29
C LEU A 180 -7.88 -10.69 -11.93
N GLU A 181 -7.18 -9.99 -12.83
CA GLU A 181 -5.94 -10.49 -13.42
C GLU A 181 -4.77 -9.89 -12.66
N VAL A 182 -4.18 -10.72 -11.80
CA VAL A 182 -2.96 -10.41 -11.07
C VAL A 182 -1.85 -11.30 -11.61
N ASN A 183 -0.84 -10.71 -12.19
CA ASN A 183 0.39 -11.41 -12.54
C ASN A 183 1.60 -10.63 -12.04
N VAL A 184 2.15 -11.07 -10.91
CA VAL A 184 3.32 -10.44 -10.27
C VAL A 184 4.60 -11.26 -10.43
N ASN A 185 4.54 -12.40 -11.14
CA ASN A 185 5.62 -13.40 -11.13
C ASN A 185 6.97 -12.84 -11.61
N LYS A 186 6.98 -12.06 -12.69
CA LYS A 186 8.23 -11.47 -13.20
C LYS A 186 8.78 -10.44 -12.22
N LEU A 187 7.92 -9.62 -11.61
CA LEU A 187 8.33 -8.64 -10.63
C LEU A 187 8.90 -9.33 -9.38
N VAL A 188 8.21 -10.33 -8.87
CA VAL A 188 8.68 -11.17 -7.76
C VAL A 188 10.04 -11.81 -8.07
N ASN A 189 10.27 -12.30 -9.28
CA ASN A 189 11.58 -12.85 -9.68
C ASN A 189 12.69 -11.79 -9.69
N VAL A 190 12.36 -10.53 -10.01
CA VAL A 190 13.30 -9.40 -9.92
C VAL A 190 13.61 -9.08 -8.45
N LEU A 191 12.58 -9.05 -7.59
CA LEU A 191 12.73 -8.76 -6.16
C LEU A 191 13.49 -9.88 -5.42
N ASP A 192 13.26 -11.14 -5.76
CA ASP A 192 13.94 -12.31 -5.16
C ASP A 192 15.46 -12.31 -5.35
N GLN A 193 15.96 -11.62 -6.39
CA GLN A 193 17.39 -11.48 -6.66
C GLN A 193 18.08 -10.48 -5.73
N ILE A 194 17.29 -9.71 -4.97
CA ILE A 194 17.78 -8.69 -4.04
C ILE A 194 17.45 -9.17 -2.62
N GLN A 195 18.48 -9.60 -1.89
CA GLN A 195 18.31 -10.19 -0.55
C GLN A 195 17.50 -9.30 0.39
N GLU A 196 17.71 -7.99 0.32
CA GLU A 196 17.05 -6.98 1.15
C GLU A 196 15.55 -6.83 0.87
N LEU A 197 15.05 -7.27 -0.30
CA LEU A 197 13.65 -7.19 -0.70
C LEU A 197 12.93 -8.54 -0.64
N ARG A 198 13.60 -9.58 -0.11
CA ARG A 198 13.09 -10.96 -0.12
C ARG A 198 11.80 -11.12 0.69
N GLU A 199 11.71 -10.48 1.86
CA GLU A 199 10.50 -10.52 2.70
C GLU A 199 9.30 -9.91 1.97
N LEU A 200 9.51 -8.73 1.36
CA LEU A 200 8.49 -8.05 0.55
C LEU A 200 8.09 -8.87 -0.67
N SER A 201 9.02 -9.60 -1.29
CA SER A 201 8.71 -10.52 -2.40
C SER A 201 7.83 -11.69 -1.96
N ILE A 202 8.10 -12.28 -0.79
CA ILE A 202 7.28 -13.37 -0.23
C ILE A 202 5.87 -12.87 0.10
N GLU A 203 5.75 -11.70 0.75
CA GLU A 203 4.47 -11.05 1.02
C GLU A 203 3.69 -10.80 -0.29
N MET A 204 4.36 -10.33 -1.34
CA MET A 204 3.73 -10.08 -2.64
C MET A 204 3.18 -11.36 -3.29
N LYS A 205 3.94 -12.46 -3.23
CA LYS A 205 3.47 -13.78 -3.70
C LYS A 205 2.23 -14.24 -2.95
N TYR A 206 2.22 -14.06 -1.64
CA TYR A 206 1.08 -14.41 -0.80
C TYR A 206 -0.16 -13.58 -1.17
N LEU A 207 -0.04 -12.25 -1.25
CA LEU A 207 -1.13 -11.35 -1.62
C LEU A 207 -1.71 -11.69 -2.99
N ALA A 208 -0.86 -11.95 -3.99
CA ALA A 208 -1.31 -12.36 -5.31
C ALA A 208 -2.08 -13.69 -5.29
N THR A 209 -1.68 -14.64 -4.44
CA THR A 209 -2.37 -15.93 -4.31
C THR A 209 -3.74 -15.80 -3.66
N VAL A 210 -3.84 -14.98 -2.61
CA VAL A 210 -5.10 -14.69 -1.90
C VAL A 210 -6.07 -13.94 -2.81
N ASN A 211 -5.59 -12.97 -3.56
CA ASN A 211 -6.42 -12.19 -4.49
C ASN A 211 -7.01 -13.04 -5.63
N ILE A 212 -6.23 -14.00 -6.17
CA ILE A 212 -6.71 -14.90 -7.23
C ILE A 212 -7.64 -15.99 -6.67
N ASN A 213 -7.41 -16.46 -5.44
CA ASN A 213 -8.18 -17.54 -4.82
C ASN A 213 -8.50 -17.21 -3.34
N PRO A 214 -9.50 -16.36 -3.06
CA PRO A 214 -9.84 -15.98 -1.69
C PRO A 214 -10.26 -17.17 -0.81
N SER A 215 -10.72 -18.27 -1.43
CA SER A 215 -11.10 -19.52 -0.76
C SER A 215 -9.92 -20.38 -0.26
N LYS A 216 -8.68 -20.13 -0.71
CA LYS A 216 -7.49 -20.87 -0.23
C LYS A 216 -6.90 -20.31 1.06
N ALA A 217 -7.18 -19.05 1.40
CA ALA A 217 -6.67 -18.41 2.62
C ALA A 217 -7.20 -19.05 3.93
N LEU A 218 -8.26 -19.88 3.85
CA LEU A 218 -8.89 -20.52 5.01
C LEU A 218 -8.46 -21.97 5.28
N CYS A 219 -7.59 -22.59 4.46
CA CYS A 219 -7.36 -24.05 4.54
C CYS A 219 -5.92 -24.53 4.73
N ASP A 220 -4.91 -23.67 4.64
CA ASP A 220 -3.50 -24.11 4.70
C ASP A 220 -2.83 -23.76 6.04
N THR A 221 -3.43 -24.20 7.16
CA THR A 221 -2.63 -24.56 8.33
C THR A 221 -1.84 -25.83 8.03
N PRO A 222 -0.52 -25.90 8.28
CA PRO A 222 0.26 -27.11 8.04
C PRO A 222 -0.29 -28.25 8.88
N LYS A 223 -0.87 -29.28 8.24
CA LYS A 223 -1.15 -30.55 8.91
C LYS A 223 0.18 -31.20 9.24
N THR A 224 0.65 -31.01 10.47
CA THR A 224 1.72 -31.80 11.05
C THR A 224 1.24 -33.25 11.11
N SER A 225 1.69 -34.06 10.16
CA SER A 225 1.54 -35.51 10.18
C SER A 225 2.38 -36.07 11.32
N CYS A 226 1.79 -36.15 12.51
CA CYS A 226 2.36 -36.88 13.63
C CYS A 226 1.87 -38.33 13.55
N LYS A 227 2.81 -39.24 13.26
CA LYS A 227 2.56 -40.68 13.27
C LYS A 227 2.07 -41.08 14.67
N GLN A 228 0.88 -41.68 14.72
CA GLN A 228 0.31 -42.26 15.93
C GLN A 228 1.25 -43.35 16.48
N LYS A 229 1.68 -43.16 17.73
CA LYS A 229 1.95 -44.26 18.64
C LYS A 229 0.95 -44.14 19.79
N GLU A 230 0.16 -45.19 19.96
CA GLU A 230 -0.75 -45.40 21.07
C GLU A 230 0.02 -45.39 22.40
N SER A 231 -0.46 -44.61 23.38
CA SER A 231 -0.62 -45.05 24.77
C SER A 231 -1.35 -43.99 25.59
N THR A 232 -2.53 -44.41 26.06
CA THR A 232 -3.06 -44.26 27.43
C THR A 232 -3.19 -42.87 28.07
N GLU A 233 -4.46 -42.52 28.25
CA GLU A 233 -5.08 -41.53 29.14
C GLU A 233 -4.27 -41.06 30.36
N LYS A 234 -4.22 -39.73 30.54
CA LYS A 234 -4.62 -39.03 31.77
C LYS A 234 -4.91 -37.56 31.48
N ASN A 235 -6.07 -37.11 31.95
CA ASN A 235 -6.58 -35.74 31.90
C ASN A 235 -5.61 -34.73 32.51
N GLU A 236 -5.41 -33.61 31.84
CA GLU A 236 -5.31 -32.29 32.46
C GLU A 236 -5.70 -31.20 31.46
N ASP A 237 -6.69 -30.40 31.85
CA ASP A 237 -7.22 -29.27 31.10
C ASP A 237 -6.11 -28.28 30.72
N THR A 238 -5.94 -28.03 29.42
CA THR A 238 -5.32 -26.80 28.94
C THR A 238 -6.10 -26.30 27.74
N LYS A 239 -7.03 -25.37 28.01
CA LYS A 239 -7.57 -24.47 26.99
C LYS A 239 -6.39 -23.69 26.41
N LEU A 240 -5.92 -24.10 25.23
CA LEU A 240 -5.02 -23.29 24.41
C LEU A 240 -5.83 -22.09 23.90
N HIS A 241 -5.52 -20.93 24.48
CA HIS A 241 -6.03 -19.63 24.11
C HIS A 241 -5.70 -19.35 22.64
N ILE A 242 -6.67 -18.82 21.89
CA ILE A 242 -6.55 -18.39 20.50
C ILE A 242 -5.78 -17.05 20.40
N ASP A 243 -5.07 -16.65 21.45
CA ASP A 243 -4.40 -15.34 21.55
C ASP A 243 -2.93 -15.36 21.05
N ASP A 244 -2.31 -16.53 20.88
CA ASP A 244 -0.87 -16.63 20.54
C ASP A 244 -0.53 -16.30 19.07
N PHE A 245 -1.51 -16.17 18.18
CA PHE A 245 -1.27 -15.67 16.80
C PHE A 245 -1.54 -14.17 16.65
N ASP A 246 -2.28 -13.57 17.59
CA ASP A 246 -2.54 -12.13 17.60
C ASP A 246 -1.31 -11.36 18.08
N GLU A 247 -0.45 -11.98 18.91
CA GLU A 247 0.80 -11.37 19.38
C GLU A 247 1.82 -11.14 18.26
N THR A 248 1.95 -12.05 17.28
CA THR A 248 2.92 -11.89 16.17
C THR A 248 2.52 -10.77 15.20
N PHE A 249 1.22 -10.58 14.99
CA PHE A 249 0.68 -9.48 14.17
C PHE A 249 0.63 -8.15 14.94
N THR A 250 0.43 -8.21 16.27
CA THR A 250 0.58 -7.08 17.17
C THR A 250 2.03 -6.60 17.24
N LEU A 251 3.01 -7.51 17.18
CA LEU A 251 4.44 -7.19 17.17
C LEU A 251 4.85 -6.45 15.89
N LEU A 252 4.30 -6.84 14.73
CA LEU A 252 4.49 -6.13 13.45
C LEU A 252 3.88 -4.71 13.45
N ASN A 253 2.75 -4.52 14.14
CA ASN A 253 2.15 -3.20 14.34
C ASN A 253 2.83 -2.38 15.45
N GLN A 254 3.47 -3.01 16.44
CA GLN A 254 4.25 -2.33 17.48
C GLN A 254 5.58 -1.77 16.97
N ILE A 255 6.19 -2.38 15.95
CA ILE A 255 7.39 -1.83 15.29
C ILE A 255 7.09 -0.47 14.62
N TRP A 256 5.82 -0.19 14.28
CA TRP A 256 5.37 1.12 13.77
C TRP A 256 4.91 2.09 14.86
N ILE A 257 4.95 1.71 16.14
CA ILE A 257 4.46 2.51 17.28
C ILE A 257 5.60 3.18 18.08
N GLU A 258 6.86 2.77 17.91
CA GLU A 258 7.97 3.27 18.76
C GLU A 258 8.55 4.64 18.41
N ASP A 259 8.07 5.34 17.37
CA ASP A 259 8.56 6.68 17.03
C ASP A 259 7.89 7.82 17.83
N ILE A 260 7.66 7.65 19.14
CA ILE A 260 7.47 8.78 20.08
C ILE A 260 7.99 8.44 21.49
N ASN A 261 9.26 8.75 21.76
CA ASN A 261 9.68 9.49 22.97
C ASN A 261 11.14 9.95 22.90
N LEU A 262 11.39 11.09 22.24
CA LEU A 262 12.54 11.92 22.60
C LEU A 262 12.04 13.21 23.25
N LYS A 263 11.72 13.11 24.54
CA LYS A 263 11.94 14.26 25.44
C LYS A 263 13.45 14.39 25.62
N LEU A 264 14.09 15.18 24.77
CA LEU A 264 15.35 15.82 25.14
C LEU A 264 15.01 17.13 25.84
N LYS A 265 14.92 17.07 27.17
CA LYS A 265 15.33 18.20 28.00
C LYS A 265 16.85 18.27 27.91
N CYS A 266 17.38 19.42 27.53
CA CYS A 266 18.73 19.80 27.93
C CYS A 266 18.65 21.18 28.57
N ASP A 267 19.29 21.27 29.74
CA ASP A 267 19.58 22.48 30.51
C ASP A 267 20.47 23.46 29.73
#